data_AF-A0A2R6G709-F1
#
_entry.id   AF-A0A2R6G709-F1
#
_cell.length_a   1.000
_cell.length_b   1.000
_cell.length_c   1.000
_cell.angle_alpha   90.00
_cell.angle_beta   90.00
_cell.angle_gamma   90.00
#
_symmetry.space_group_name_H-M   'P 1'
#
loop_
_entity.id
_entity.type
_entity.pdbx_description
1 polymer ?
#
loop_
_entity_poly.entity_id
_entity_poly.type
_entity_poly.pdbx_seq_one_letter_code
_entity_poly.pdbx_strand_id
1 'polypeptide(L)'
;MFDDDDLEAIRENREEWEEKTRGPTIERFGERHEEFTTDTGGQTVDPLYTPTDVAELDYGEDLGFPGEEPYTRGVYSTMHRGRLWTMRQYAGMGTARETNERYHYLIGEGQTGLSMAFDLPTQMGYDSDATMAEGEVGKSGVAIDSLRDIETVFDGISLEDVSTSMTINAPASVLLAMYIALGDQQGAPREELRGTVQNDVMKEYIARKTYIYPPEPSLDLITDIFEFCAEEVPNFNTISISGYHIREAGATAAQELAFTLGDGIEYVEAATEAGLAVDDFAPQLSFFFASYNNIFEEVAKFRAARRMWKKIAEERFGAENPKSKQLKFHTQTAGSTLTAQQVENNVVRVAYQALAGVLGGTQSLHTNGKDEAISLPTEKSVRTALRTQQILAHESGAADTIDPLAGSYYVEALTDELEEEAFELLEEIDDRGGMLRAIESEWVQRQIQDVAFERQREVEEEERIIVGVNEYEVDEDPEVDIEEVTEAEQESQKDRLETVREERDDEAVEECLDGVREAAEGDENMMPYLIDAVKAYATVGEICDAMRDVFGEYQG
;
A
#
# COMPACT_ATOMS: atom_id res chain seq x y z
N MET A 1 -19.57 -17.38 24.23
CA MET A 1 -18.65 -16.95 25.31
C MET A 1 -19.38 -16.58 26.61
N PHE A 2 -20.68 -16.28 26.54
CA PHE A 2 -21.60 -16.02 27.66
C PHE A 2 -22.82 -16.91 27.50
N ASP A 3 -23.51 -17.26 28.58
CA ASP A 3 -24.79 -17.97 28.47
C ASP A 3 -25.97 -16.98 28.32
N ASP A 4 -27.12 -17.49 27.89
CA ASP A 4 -28.29 -16.65 27.58
C ASP A 4 -28.79 -15.87 28.81
N ASP A 5 -28.69 -16.47 30.01
CA ASP A 5 -29.11 -15.86 31.27
C ASP A 5 -28.19 -14.67 31.63
N ASP A 6 -26.87 -14.82 31.46
CA ASP A 6 -25.89 -13.75 31.64
C ASP A 6 -26.12 -12.60 30.65
N LEU A 7 -26.38 -12.91 29.38
CA LEU A 7 -26.66 -11.90 28.35
C LEU A 7 -27.96 -11.15 28.63
N GLU A 8 -29.02 -11.84 29.05
CA GLU A 8 -30.29 -11.19 29.45
C GLU A 8 -30.07 -10.27 30.65
N ALA A 9 -29.34 -10.71 31.67
CA ALA A 9 -29.00 -9.86 32.82
C ALA A 9 -28.18 -8.61 32.41
N ILE A 10 -27.26 -8.73 31.45
CA ILE A 10 -26.49 -7.58 30.94
C ILE A 10 -27.41 -6.59 30.22
N ARG A 11 -28.35 -7.07 29.39
CA ARG A 11 -29.34 -6.20 28.73
C ARG A 11 -30.18 -5.42 29.74
N GLU A 12 -30.72 -6.10 30.76
CA GLU A 12 -31.50 -5.44 31.82
C GLU A 12 -30.65 -4.38 32.58
N ASN A 13 -29.39 -4.71 32.88
CA ASN A 13 -28.48 -3.77 33.55
C ASN A 13 -28.11 -2.58 32.66
N ARG A 14 -27.97 -2.77 31.33
CA ARG A 14 -27.74 -1.69 30.37
C ARG A 14 -28.94 -0.74 30.32
N GLU A 15 -30.16 -1.26 30.23
CA GLU A 15 -31.39 -0.46 30.29
C GLU A 15 -31.48 0.35 31.61
N GLU A 16 -31.18 -0.28 32.74
CA GLU A 16 -31.15 0.41 34.03
C GLU A 16 -30.08 1.52 34.08
N TRP A 17 -28.90 1.27 33.53
CA TRP A 17 -27.83 2.26 33.43
C TRP A 17 -28.23 3.42 32.52
N GLU A 18 -28.85 3.14 31.37
CA GLU A 18 -29.34 4.14 30.43
C GLU A 18 -30.38 5.05 31.10
N GLU A 19 -31.37 4.49 31.80
CA GLU A 19 -32.41 5.27 32.47
C GLU A 19 -31.88 6.04 33.69
N LYS A 20 -31.14 5.36 34.58
CA LYS A 20 -30.85 5.91 35.92
C LYS A 20 -29.53 6.63 36.02
N THR A 21 -28.60 6.39 35.11
CA THR A 21 -27.23 6.95 35.16
C THR A 21 -26.91 7.82 33.95
N ARG A 22 -27.04 7.29 32.72
CA ARG A 22 -26.73 8.04 31.50
C ARG A 22 -27.77 9.12 31.23
N GLY A 23 -29.05 8.78 31.26
CA GLY A 23 -30.18 9.69 30.98
C GLY A 23 -30.09 11.03 31.73
N PRO A 24 -29.99 11.05 33.07
CA PRO A 24 -29.85 12.30 33.83
C PRO A 24 -28.57 13.10 33.50
N THR A 25 -27.52 12.42 33.05
CA THR A 25 -26.26 13.07 32.63
C THR A 25 -26.44 13.71 31.26
N ILE A 26 -27.09 13.03 30.32
CA ILE A 26 -27.43 13.56 28.99
C ILE A 26 -28.39 14.76 29.11
N GLU A 27 -29.44 14.68 29.93
CA GLU A 27 -30.36 15.79 30.15
C GLU A 27 -29.65 17.05 30.69
N ARG A 28 -28.57 16.85 31.47
CA ARG A 28 -27.85 17.94 32.11
C ARG A 28 -26.75 18.53 31.25
N PHE A 29 -26.02 17.71 30.51
CA PHE A 29 -24.78 18.10 29.82
C PHE A 29 -24.82 17.89 28.31
N GLY A 30 -25.74 17.05 27.81
CA GLY A 30 -25.74 16.59 26.42
C GLY A 30 -24.52 15.73 26.07
N GLU A 31 -24.40 15.43 24.79
CA GLU A 31 -23.19 14.90 24.16
C GLU A 31 -22.66 15.93 23.16
N ARG A 32 -21.42 15.71 22.66
CA ARG A 32 -20.78 16.65 21.73
C ARG A 32 -21.45 16.67 20.36
N HIS A 33 -22.02 15.53 19.96
CA HIS A 33 -22.75 15.34 18.70
C HIS A 33 -23.98 14.50 19.00
N GLU A 34 -25.00 14.60 18.13
CA GLU A 34 -26.20 13.75 18.22
C GLU A 34 -25.88 12.30 17.82
N GLU A 35 -24.97 12.13 16.88
CA GLU A 35 -24.45 10.84 16.42
C GLU A 35 -22.92 10.91 16.36
N PHE A 36 -22.27 9.79 16.68
CA PHE A 36 -20.83 9.61 16.53
C PHE A 36 -20.60 8.58 15.44
N THR A 37 -19.73 8.89 14.49
CA THR A 37 -19.32 7.96 13.44
C THR A 37 -17.81 7.78 13.45
N THR A 38 -17.33 6.70 12.84
CA THR A 38 -15.90 6.46 12.72
C THR A 38 -15.23 7.43 11.74
N ASP A 39 -15.94 7.79 10.67
CA ASP A 39 -15.55 8.73 9.61
C ASP A 39 -16.80 9.22 8.82
N THR A 40 -16.59 10.05 7.79
CA THR A 40 -17.65 10.43 6.82
C THR A 40 -18.11 9.18 6.09
N GLY A 41 -19.40 8.87 6.18
CA GLY A 41 -19.96 7.64 5.61
C GLY A 41 -19.43 6.36 6.25
N GLY A 42 -18.78 6.44 7.43
CA GLY A 42 -18.32 5.30 8.20
C GLY A 42 -19.39 4.74 9.13
N GLN A 43 -18.98 3.85 10.03
CA GLN A 43 -19.85 3.15 10.97
C GLN A 43 -20.32 4.06 12.10
N THR A 44 -21.58 3.90 12.54
CA THR A 44 -22.10 4.57 13.73
C THR A 44 -21.49 3.93 14.99
N VAL A 45 -21.08 4.76 15.94
CA VAL A 45 -20.40 4.34 17.17
C VAL A 45 -21.33 4.48 18.35
N ASP A 46 -21.68 3.34 18.94
CA ASP A 46 -22.46 3.30 20.17
C ASP A 46 -21.67 3.85 21.37
N PRO A 47 -22.33 4.50 22.35
CA PRO A 47 -21.65 5.07 23.50
C PRO A 47 -21.01 4.03 24.42
N LEU A 48 -21.45 2.76 24.34
CA LEU A 48 -20.93 1.66 25.13
C LEU A 48 -21.21 0.31 24.45
N TYR A 49 -20.13 -0.46 24.22
CA TYR A 49 -20.20 -1.85 23.80
C TYR A 49 -19.97 -2.80 25.00
N THR A 50 -20.64 -3.93 24.98
CA THR A 50 -20.79 -4.91 26.06
C THR A 50 -20.76 -6.33 25.49
N PRO A 51 -20.75 -7.39 26.33
CA PRO A 51 -20.86 -8.76 25.85
C PRO A 51 -22.05 -9.06 24.93
N THR A 52 -23.13 -8.28 24.99
CA THR A 52 -24.31 -8.51 24.14
C THR A 52 -24.07 -8.12 22.68
N ASP A 53 -23.15 -7.19 22.45
CA ASP A 53 -22.83 -6.65 21.12
C ASP A 53 -21.89 -7.59 20.33
N VAL A 54 -21.35 -8.61 21.00
CA VAL A 54 -20.53 -9.69 20.40
C VAL A 54 -21.09 -11.07 20.76
N ALA A 55 -22.39 -11.15 21.02
CA ALA A 55 -23.01 -12.38 21.51
C ALA A 55 -22.91 -13.54 20.51
N GLU A 56 -22.87 -13.21 19.21
CA GLU A 56 -22.81 -14.18 18.11
C GLU A 56 -21.37 -14.58 17.73
N LEU A 57 -20.37 -13.89 18.26
CA LEU A 57 -18.96 -14.15 17.97
C LEU A 57 -18.55 -15.56 18.43
N ASP A 58 -18.06 -16.37 17.50
CA ASP A 58 -17.43 -17.66 17.78
C ASP A 58 -15.91 -17.51 17.87
N TYR A 59 -15.35 -17.89 19.03
CA TYR A 59 -13.91 -17.73 19.26
C TYR A 59 -13.06 -18.56 18.29
N GLY A 60 -13.53 -19.74 17.87
CA GLY A 60 -12.79 -20.62 16.98
C GLY A 60 -12.87 -20.19 15.52
N GLU A 61 -14.06 -19.80 15.06
CA GLU A 61 -14.33 -19.49 13.66
C GLU A 61 -14.00 -18.04 13.29
N ASP A 62 -14.22 -17.07 14.19
CA ASP A 62 -14.08 -15.64 13.90
C ASP A 62 -12.75 -15.05 14.36
N LEU A 63 -12.25 -15.50 15.52
CA LEU A 63 -11.00 -15.01 16.10
C LEU A 63 -9.83 -15.96 15.84
N GLY A 64 -9.96 -17.19 16.31
CA GLY A 64 -8.92 -18.21 16.28
C GLY A 64 -7.65 -17.82 17.05
N PHE A 65 -6.53 -18.44 16.65
CA PHE A 65 -5.20 -18.18 17.16
C PHE A 65 -4.32 -17.54 16.08
N PRO A 66 -3.36 -16.67 16.46
CA PRO A 66 -2.46 -16.07 15.48
C PRO A 66 -1.65 -17.14 14.75
N GLY A 67 -1.47 -16.98 13.43
CA GLY A 67 -0.82 -17.96 12.57
C GLY A 67 -1.70 -19.14 12.14
N GLU A 68 -2.96 -19.18 12.56
CA GLU A 68 -3.97 -20.17 12.19
C GLU A 68 -5.17 -19.46 11.56
N GLU A 69 -5.94 -20.18 10.73
CA GLU A 69 -7.20 -19.68 10.19
C GLU A 69 -8.15 -19.28 11.34
N PRO A 70 -8.91 -18.17 11.22
CA PRO A 70 -9.08 -17.28 10.05
C PRO A 70 -8.03 -16.15 9.92
N TYR A 71 -6.93 -16.19 10.68
CA TYR A 71 -5.87 -15.18 10.71
C TYR A 71 -6.28 -13.79 11.21
N THR A 72 -7.48 -13.61 11.76
CA THR A 72 -7.97 -12.35 12.34
C THR A 72 -6.95 -11.73 13.30
N ARG A 73 -6.32 -12.56 14.13
CA ARG A 73 -5.33 -12.16 15.14
C ARG A 73 -3.88 -12.03 14.63
N GLY A 74 -3.67 -12.18 13.33
CA GLY A 74 -2.38 -12.05 12.65
C GLY A 74 -1.93 -13.34 11.93
N VAL A 75 -1.20 -13.18 10.83
CA VAL A 75 -0.77 -14.29 9.94
C VAL A 75 0.41 -15.11 10.48
N TYR A 76 1.10 -14.66 11.54
CA TYR A 76 2.23 -15.36 12.13
C TYR A 76 1.98 -15.69 13.60
N SER A 77 2.38 -16.88 14.05
CA SER A 77 2.11 -17.35 15.41
C SER A 77 2.80 -16.57 16.54
N THR A 78 3.89 -15.85 16.22
CA THR A 78 4.65 -15.06 17.19
C THR A 78 4.55 -13.56 16.96
N MET A 79 4.01 -13.11 15.81
CA MET A 79 3.95 -11.71 15.37
C MET A 79 5.19 -10.91 15.84
N HIS A 80 4.98 -9.74 16.43
CA HIS A 80 6.02 -8.80 16.83
C HIS A 80 6.87 -9.25 18.01
N ARG A 81 6.44 -10.27 18.77
CA ARG A 81 7.25 -10.91 19.80
C ARG A 81 8.39 -11.73 19.19
N GLY A 82 8.16 -12.29 18.00
CA GLY A 82 9.17 -13.03 17.24
C GLY A 82 10.02 -12.11 16.38
N ARG A 83 9.39 -11.29 15.55
CA ARG A 83 10.05 -10.32 14.68
C ARG A 83 9.21 -9.06 14.57
N LEU A 84 9.82 -7.91 14.83
CA LEU A 84 9.20 -6.60 14.58
C LEU A 84 8.80 -6.47 13.11
N TRP A 85 7.81 -5.61 12.85
CA TRP A 85 7.51 -5.21 11.48
C TRP A 85 8.74 -4.61 10.81
N THR A 86 8.79 -4.69 9.48
CA THR A 86 9.87 -4.04 8.73
C THR A 86 9.65 -2.53 8.78
N MET A 87 10.59 -1.80 9.38
CA MET A 87 10.60 -0.34 9.36
C MET A 87 11.10 0.07 7.99
N ARG A 88 10.19 0.49 7.11
CA ARG A 88 10.45 0.66 5.68
C ARG A 88 10.11 2.09 5.27
N GLN A 89 11.04 3.03 5.48
CA GLN A 89 10.86 4.39 4.99
C GLN A 89 11.04 4.42 3.48
N TYR A 90 10.18 5.18 2.82
CA TYR A 90 10.33 5.52 1.42
C TYR A 90 11.54 6.44 1.29
N ALA A 91 12.39 6.13 0.32
CA ALA A 91 13.45 7.00 -0.13
C ALA A 91 13.58 6.87 -1.65
N GLY A 92 14.11 7.90 -2.27
CA GLY A 92 14.10 8.06 -3.72
C GLY A 92 13.73 9.49 -4.02
N MET A 93 14.71 10.36 -4.13
CA MET A 93 14.53 11.76 -4.53
C MET A 93 15.77 12.17 -5.31
N GLY A 94 15.57 12.96 -6.37
CA GLY A 94 16.66 13.47 -7.16
C GLY A 94 17.36 12.35 -7.92
N THR A 95 18.68 12.31 -7.79
CA THR A 95 19.53 11.41 -8.56
C THR A 95 19.67 10.03 -7.91
N ALA A 96 20.06 9.05 -8.73
CA ALA A 96 20.42 7.71 -8.26
C ALA A 96 21.49 7.73 -7.14
N ARG A 97 22.44 8.69 -7.21
CA ARG A 97 23.50 8.85 -6.21
C ARG A 97 22.96 9.33 -4.86
N GLU A 98 22.10 10.34 -4.85
CA GLU A 98 21.51 10.88 -3.63
C GLU A 98 20.61 9.84 -2.96
N THR A 99 19.88 9.06 -3.77
CA THR A 99 19.08 7.93 -3.29
C THR A 99 19.95 6.86 -2.63
N ASN A 100 21.11 6.52 -3.21
CA ASN A 100 22.09 5.62 -2.60
C ASN A 100 22.61 6.16 -1.26
N GLU A 101 23.01 7.43 -1.21
CA GLU A 101 23.48 8.08 0.03
C GLU A 101 22.39 8.04 1.13
N ARG A 102 21.13 8.28 0.75
CA ARG A 102 19.99 8.20 1.65
C ARG A 102 19.75 6.77 2.14
N TYR A 103 19.91 5.75 1.30
CA TYR A 103 19.82 4.36 1.73
C TYR A 103 20.89 4.00 2.75
N HIS A 104 22.16 4.34 2.51
CA HIS A 104 23.24 4.10 3.48
C HIS A 104 22.97 4.82 4.81
N TYR A 105 22.50 6.06 4.75
CA TYR A 105 22.09 6.80 5.94
C TYR A 105 20.97 6.09 6.72
N LEU A 106 19.87 5.71 6.04
CA LEU A 106 18.72 5.08 6.69
C LEU A 106 19.06 3.71 7.28
N ILE A 107 19.84 2.89 6.57
CA ILE A 107 20.38 1.64 7.09
C ILE A 107 21.18 1.92 8.38
N GLY A 108 22.05 2.93 8.36
CA GLY A 108 22.82 3.37 9.53
C GLY A 108 21.95 3.84 10.72
N GLU A 109 20.77 4.39 10.45
CA GLU A 109 19.80 4.85 11.45
C GLU A 109 18.83 3.74 11.95
N GLY A 110 18.98 2.52 11.45
CA GLY A 110 18.23 1.33 11.90
C GLY A 110 17.03 0.94 11.04
N GLN A 111 16.93 1.43 9.81
CA GLN A 111 15.97 0.92 8.81
C GLN A 111 16.25 -0.55 8.50
N THR A 112 15.20 -1.36 8.37
CA THR A 112 15.31 -2.82 8.18
C THR A 112 14.86 -3.32 6.82
N GLY A 113 14.36 -2.44 5.95
CA GLY A 113 14.06 -2.72 4.55
C GLY A 113 14.08 -1.45 3.72
N LEU A 114 14.46 -1.53 2.44
CA LEU A 114 14.55 -0.40 1.52
C LEU A 114 13.21 -0.18 0.81
N SER A 115 12.80 1.06 0.58
CA SER A 115 11.67 1.35 -0.31
C SER A 115 12.09 2.43 -1.29
N MET A 116 11.84 2.18 -2.57
CA MET A 116 12.18 3.06 -3.68
C MET A 116 10.93 3.76 -4.20
N ALA A 117 10.95 5.09 -4.15
CA ALA A 117 9.99 5.95 -4.83
C ALA A 117 10.61 6.46 -6.15
N PHE A 118 9.89 6.33 -7.25
CA PHE A 118 10.34 6.72 -8.58
C PHE A 118 9.72 8.03 -9.03
N ASP A 119 10.42 8.82 -9.84
CA ASP A 119 9.86 10.05 -10.38
C ASP A 119 8.71 9.77 -11.36
N LEU A 120 7.98 10.83 -11.72
CA LEU A 120 6.83 10.69 -12.61
C LEU A 120 7.22 10.17 -14.02
N PRO A 121 8.30 10.64 -14.66
CA PRO A 121 8.78 10.08 -15.93
C PRO A 121 8.99 8.56 -15.87
N THR A 122 9.74 8.07 -14.88
CA THR A 122 9.98 6.63 -14.68
C THR A 122 8.67 5.89 -14.50
N GLN A 123 7.74 6.42 -13.68
CA GLN A 123 6.43 5.79 -13.45
C GLN A 123 5.54 5.73 -14.71
N MET A 124 5.71 6.69 -15.62
CA MET A 124 4.99 6.75 -16.90
C MET A 124 5.76 6.06 -18.04
N GLY A 125 6.88 5.40 -17.75
CA GLY A 125 7.70 4.68 -18.72
C GLY A 125 8.41 5.59 -19.72
N TYR A 126 8.79 6.81 -19.31
CA TYR A 126 9.54 7.75 -20.13
C TYR A 126 10.95 7.92 -19.59
N ASP A 127 11.90 8.03 -20.52
CA ASP A 127 13.26 8.46 -20.20
C ASP A 127 13.30 9.95 -19.85
N SER A 128 14.31 10.35 -19.07
CA SER A 128 14.52 11.71 -18.58
C SER A 128 14.74 12.77 -19.67
N ASP A 129 15.05 12.36 -20.91
CA ASP A 129 15.18 13.25 -22.07
C ASP A 129 13.91 13.32 -22.95
N ALA A 130 12.86 12.57 -22.61
CA ALA A 130 11.58 12.64 -23.29
C ALA A 130 10.92 14.00 -23.12
N THR A 131 10.19 14.45 -24.15
CA THR A 131 9.46 15.74 -24.09
C THR A 131 8.43 15.75 -22.95
N MET A 132 7.80 14.62 -22.65
CA MET A 132 6.83 14.49 -21.55
C MET A 132 7.48 14.51 -20.15
N ALA A 133 8.81 14.33 -20.06
CA ALA A 133 9.53 14.33 -18.80
C ALA A 133 10.01 15.74 -18.37
N GLU A 134 9.88 16.75 -19.25
CA GLU A 134 10.40 18.08 -19.01
C GLU A 134 9.86 18.68 -17.71
N GLY A 135 10.77 18.96 -16.77
CA GLY A 135 10.44 19.55 -15.49
C GLY A 135 9.95 18.57 -14.43
N GLU A 136 9.90 17.25 -14.67
CA GLU A 136 9.48 16.26 -13.67
C GLU A 136 10.59 15.29 -13.24
N VAL A 137 11.73 15.32 -13.93
CA VAL A 137 12.90 14.44 -13.65
C VAL A 137 13.37 14.61 -12.21
N GLY A 138 13.36 13.51 -11.45
CA GLY A 138 13.81 13.43 -10.06
C GLY A 138 12.90 14.11 -9.02
N LYS A 139 11.81 14.78 -9.42
CA LYS A 139 11.05 15.64 -8.50
C LYS A 139 10.25 14.90 -7.46
N SER A 140 9.53 13.87 -7.88
CA SER A 140 8.63 13.07 -7.02
C SER A 140 9.26 11.76 -6.56
N GLY A 141 10.47 11.46 -7.04
CA GLY A 141 11.15 10.20 -6.79
C GLY A 141 12.56 10.18 -7.40
N VAL A 142 13.25 9.05 -7.35
CA VAL A 142 14.50 8.86 -8.10
C VAL A 142 14.21 8.69 -9.60
N ALA A 143 15.01 9.35 -10.44
CA ALA A 143 14.98 9.14 -11.89
C ALA A 143 15.75 7.86 -12.27
N ILE A 144 15.09 6.92 -12.97
CA ILE A 144 15.68 5.67 -13.45
C ILE A 144 15.36 5.52 -14.94
N ASP A 145 16.37 5.70 -15.78
CA ASP A 145 16.23 5.51 -17.23
C ASP A 145 16.79 4.15 -17.66
N SER A 146 17.73 3.56 -16.92
CA SER A 146 18.43 2.34 -17.33
C SER A 146 18.94 1.50 -16.15
N LEU A 147 19.43 0.29 -16.45
CA LEU A 147 20.11 -0.56 -15.47
C LEU A 147 21.30 0.15 -14.78
N ARG A 148 21.95 1.12 -15.45
CA ARG A 148 23.06 1.90 -14.89
C ARG A 148 22.63 2.74 -13.69
N ASP A 149 21.40 3.26 -13.69
CA ASP A 149 20.89 4.03 -12.57
C ASP A 149 20.63 3.12 -11.37
N ILE A 150 20.05 1.94 -11.60
CA ILE A 150 19.86 0.90 -10.57
C ILE A 150 21.20 0.43 -9.99
N GLU A 151 22.22 0.19 -10.83
CA GLU A 151 23.59 -0.08 -10.39
C GLU A 151 24.11 1.02 -9.45
N THR A 152 23.82 2.29 -9.76
CA THR A 152 24.23 3.44 -8.95
C THR A 152 23.46 3.50 -7.63
N VAL A 153 22.15 3.28 -7.65
CA VAL A 153 21.30 3.30 -6.44
C VAL A 153 21.75 2.24 -5.43
N PHE A 154 22.20 1.07 -5.89
CA PHE A 154 22.64 -0.03 -5.04
C PHE A 154 24.16 -0.17 -4.91
N ASP A 155 24.94 0.85 -5.29
CA ASP A 155 26.39 0.83 -5.09
C ASP A 155 26.73 0.62 -3.60
N GLY A 156 27.50 -0.44 -3.32
CA GLY A 156 27.83 -0.87 -1.96
C GLY A 156 26.70 -1.53 -1.16
N ILE A 157 25.57 -1.90 -1.79
CA ILE A 157 24.45 -2.61 -1.18
C ILE A 157 24.25 -3.96 -1.90
N SER A 158 24.46 -5.07 -1.18
CA SER A 158 24.21 -6.41 -1.72
C SER A 158 22.73 -6.74 -1.70
N LEU A 159 22.16 -7.12 -2.85
CA LEU A 159 20.74 -7.47 -2.96
C LEU A 159 20.38 -8.76 -2.23
N GLU A 160 21.33 -9.67 -1.99
CA GLU A 160 21.10 -10.89 -1.21
C GLU A 160 20.81 -10.57 0.28
N ASP A 161 21.37 -9.48 0.80
CA ASP A 161 21.34 -9.13 2.22
C ASP A 161 20.15 -8.24 2.59
N VAL A 162 19.56 -7.53 1.62
CA VAL A 162 18.48 -6.56 1.85
C VAL A 162 17.14 -7.06 1.32
N SER A 163 16.08 -6.37 1.73
CA SER A 163 14.77 -6.49 1.09
C SER A 163 14.35 -5.14 0.55
N THR A 164 14.07 -5.06 -0.75
CA THR A 164 13.71 -3.82 -1.43
C THR A 164 12.26 -3.83 -1.88
N SER A 165 11.51 -2.80 -1.52
CA SER A 165 10.20 -2.51 -2.10
C SER A 165 10.35 -1.48 -3.21
N MET A 166 9.70 -1.68 -4.34
CA MET A 166 9.69 -0.75 -5.47
C MET A 166 8.26 -0.28 -5.71
N THR A 167 8.00 1.01 -5.48
CA THR A 167 6.68 1.62 -5.68
C THR A 167 6.49 2.02 -7.13
N ILE A 168 6.33 0.99 -7.97
CA ILE A 168 6.24 1.10 -9.43
C ILE A 168 5.13 0.18 -9.94
N ASN A 169 4.40 0.62 -10.98
CA ASN A 169 3.19 -0.05 -11.45
C ASN A 169 3.21 -0.31 -12.95
N ALA A 170 2.87 0.67 -13.80
CA ALA A 170 2.78 0.41 -15.24
C ALA A 170 4.08 -0.15 -15.88
N PRO A 171 5.29 0.31 -15.51
CA PRO A 171 6.53 -0.31 -15.95
C PRO A 171 7.13 -1.28 -14.90
N ALA A 172 6.31 -1.85 -14.01
CA ALA A 172 6.77 -2.75 -12.94
C ALA A 172 7.59 -3.94 -13.45
N SER A 173 7.19 -4.54 -14.56
CA SER A 173 7.92 -5.64 -15.21
C SER A 173 9.34 -5.23 -15.61
N VAL A 174 9.50 -4.02 -16.17
CA VAL A 174 10.80 -3.46 -16.57
C VAL A 174 11.69 -3.21 -15.36
N LEU A 175 11.18 -2.56 -14.32
CA LEU A 175 11.98 -2.25 -13.12
C LEU A 175 12.31 -3.52 -12.31
N LEU A 176 11.41 -4.51 -12.30
CA LEU A 176 11.70 -5.83 -11.73
C LEU A 176 12.79 -6.55 -12.53
N ALA A 177 12.74 -6.50 -13.87
CA ALA A 177 13.78 -7.03 -14.73
C ALA A 177 15.14 -6.37 -14.44
N MET A 178 15.18 -5.05 -14.23
CA MET A 178 16.42 -4.35 -13.83
C MET A 178 16.93 -4.81 -12.45
N TYR A 179 16.04 -5.01 -11.48
CA TYR A 179 16.41 -5.51 -10.15
C TYR A 179 17.00 -6.93 -10.21
N ILE A 180 16.40 -7.81 -11.01
CA ILE A 180 16.90 -9.18 -11.25
C ILE A 180 18.24 -9.13 -11.99
N ALA A 181 18.37 -8.29 -13.01
CA ALA A 181 19.61 -8.13 -13.76
C ALA A 181 20.77 -7.64 -12.88
N LEU A 182 20.51 -6.71 -11.96
CA LEU A 182 21.49 -6.30 -10.95
C LEU A 182 21.84 -7.45 -10.01
N GLY A 183 20.87 -8.24 -9.55
CA GLY A 183 21.11 -9.44 -8.75
C GLY A 183 22.03 -10.45 -9.46
N ASP A 184 21.74 -10.72 -10.73
CA ASP A 184 22.56 -11.58 -11.60
C ASP A 184 24.00 -11.01 -11.75
N GLN A 185 24.15 -9.70 -11.94
CA GLN A 185 25.47 -9.03 -12.03
C GLN A 185 26.26 -9.12 -10.70
N GLN A 186 25.59 -9.00 -9.56
CA GLN A 186 26.19 -9.16 -8.24
C GLN A 186 26.52 -10.63 -7.92
N GLY A 187 25.96 -11.58 -8.68
CA GLY A 187 26.10 -13.02 -8.46
C GLY A 187 25.20 -13.55 -7.36
N ALA A 188 24.14 -12.82 -6.99
CA ALA A 188 23.13 -13.27 -6.04
C ALA A 188 22.25 -14.35 -6.70
N PRO A 189 22.03 -15.51 -6.06
CA PRO A 189 21.03 -16.46 -6.52
C PRO A 189 19.66 -15.79 -6.56
N ARG A 190 18.91 -15.96 -7.66
CA ARG A 190 17.59 -15.33 -7.81
C ARG A 190 16.62 -15.75 -6.71
N GLU A 191 16.73 -16.98 -6.22
CA GLU A 191 15.92 -17.45 -5.08
C GLU A 191 16.19 -16.70 -3.77
N GLU A 192 17.34 -16.04 -3.59
CA GLU A 192 17.66 -15.26 -2.38
C GLU A 192 17.21 -13.79 -2.49
N LEU A 193 16.77 -13.35 -3.67
CA LEU A 193 16.24 -12.00 -3.86
C LEU A 193 14.93 -11.84 -3.09
N ARG A 194 14.88 -10.79 -2.26
CA ARG A 194 13.73 -10.49 -1.41
C ARG A 194 13.26 -9.08 -1.67
N GLY A 195 11.96 -8.91 -1.81
CA GLY A 195 11.41 -7.60 -2.08
C GLY A 195 9.94 -7.62 -2.41
N THR A 196 9.48 -6.49 -2.93
CA THR A 196 8.13 -6.29 -3.41
C THR A 196 8.17 -5.34 -4.59
N VAL A 197 7.40 -5.64 -5.64
CA VAL A 197 7.05 -4.66 -6.67
C VAL A 197 5.57 -4.31 -6.48
N GLN A 198 5.19 -3.03 -6.60
CA GLN A 198 3.81 -2.65 -6.33
C GLN A 198 2.85 -3.28 -7.35
N ASN A 199 3.14 -3.13 -8.65
CA ASN A 199 2.56 -3.91 -9.75
C ASN A 199 1.02 -4.01 -9.73
N ASP A 200 0.35 -2.98 -9.23
CA ASP A 200 -1.10 -2.94 -9.10
C ASP A 200 -1.64 -1.86 -10.04
N VAL A 201 -2.03 -2.25 -11.25
CA VAL A 201 -2.50 -1.31 -12.28
C VAL A 201 -3.96 -0.90 -12.08
N MET A 202 -4.79 -1.76 -11.47
CA MET A 202 -6.22 -1.51 -11.25
C MET A 202 -6.44 -0.25 -10.43
N LYS A 203 -5.72 -0.11 -9.31
CA LYS A 203 -5.75 1.13 -8.50
C LYS A 203 -5.15 2.36 -9.18
N GLU A 204 -4.37 2.21 -10.27
CA GLU A 204 -3.97 3.34 -11.12
C GLU A 204 -5.18 3.92 -11.82
N TYR A 205 -6.06 3.09 -12.38
CA TYR A 205 -7.29 3.55 -13.03
C TYR A 205 -8.31 4.10 -12.04
N ILE A 206 -8.30 3.62 -10.79
CA ILE A 206 -9.18 4.12 -9.72
C ILE A 206 -8.69 5.48 -9.22
N ALA A 207 -7.48 5.54 -8.65
CA ALA A 207 -7.04 6.64 -7.81
C ALA A 207 -5.70 7.29 -8.23
N ARG A 208 -4.68 6.49 -8.59
CA ARG A 208 -3.28 6.95 -8.65
C ARG A 208 -2.82 7.52 -10.01
N LYS A 209 -3.47 7.10 -11.11
CA LYS A 209 -3.37 7.66 -12.47
C LYS A 209 -1.99 7.56 -13.16
N THR A 210 -1.14 6.62 -12.77
CA THR A 210 0.15 6.33 -13.45
C THR A 210 0.08 5.04 -14.26
N TYR A 211 -0.76 5.05 -15.30
CA TYR A 211 -0.94 3.94 -16.26
C TYR A 211 -0.29 4.26 -17.61
N ILE A 212 0.07 3.22 -18.37
CA ILE A 212 0.62 3.34 -19.74
C ILE A 212 -0.32 2.62 -20.72
N TYR A 213 -0.46 1.30 -20.54
CA TYR A 213 -1.21 0.45 -21.46
C TYR A 213 -2.70 0.34 -21.07
N PRO A 214 -3.56 -0.14 -22.00
CA PRO A 214 -4.93 -0.52 -21.67
C PRO A 214 -5.01 -1.62 -20.59
N PRO A 215 -6.17 -1.81 -19.94
CA PRO A 215 -6.30 -2.76 -18.83
C PRO A 215 -5.92 -4.21 -19.18
N GLU A 216 -6.40 -4.75 -20.30
CA GLU A 216 -6.13 -6.14 -20.72
C GLU A 216 -4.62 -6.45 -20.81
N PRO A 217 -3.81 -5.77 -21.65
CA PRO A 217 -2.36 -6.04 -21.72
C PRO A 217 -1.62 -5.72 -20.42
N SER A 218 -2.14 -4.82 -19.59
CA SER A 218 -1.56 -4.56 -18.27
C SER A 218 -1.77 -5.74 -17.31
N LEU A 219 -2.92 -6.43 -17.39
CA LEU A 219 -3.16 -7.66 -16.63
C LEU A 219 -2.27 -8.80 -17.11
N ASP A 220 -2.07 -8.95 -18.42
CA ASP A 220 -1.17 -9.96 -18.98
C ASP A 220 0.25 -9.82 -18.43
N LEU A 221 0.80 -8.59 -18.42
CA LEU A 221 2.12 -8.30 -17.82
C LEU A 221 2.20 -8.65 -16.33
N ILE A 222 1.11 -8.48 -15.58
CA ILE A 222 1.05 -8.86 -14.16
C ILE A 222 1.08 -10.37 -14.01
N THR A 223 0.32 -11.11 -14.83
CA THR A 223 0.32 -12.58 -14.82
C THR A 223 1.67 -13.16 -15.24
N ASP A 224 2.38 -12.53 -16.18
CA ASP A 224 3.74 -12.90 -16.56
C ASP A 224 4.72 -12.78 -15.40
N ILE A 225 4.61 -11.71 -14.60
CA ILE A 225 5.41 -11.55 -13.38
C ILE A 225 5.07 -12.66 -12.39
N PHE A 226 3.80 -13.03 -12.24
CA PHE A 226 3.39 -14.10 -11.32
C PHE A 226 4.00 -15.44 -11.71
N GLU A 227 3.87 -15.83 -12.98
CA GLU A 227 4.43 -17.07 -13.52
C GLU A 227 5.96 -17.09 -13.34
N PHE A 228 6.64 -16.05 -13.83
CA PHE A 228 8.10 -16.00 -13.82
C PHE A 228 8.67 -16.02 -12.39
N CYS A 229 8.10 -15.23 -11.48
CA CYS A 229 8.61 -15.17 -10.11
C CYS A 229 8.29 -16.41 -9.28
N ALA A 230 7.21 -17.14 -9.58
CA ALA A 230 6.91 -18.40 -8.92
C ALA A 230 8.00 -19.46 -9.19
N GLU A 231 8.57 -19.47 -10.40
CA GLU A 231 9.65 -20.38 -10.77
C GLU A 231 11.05 -19.87 -10.38
N GLU A 232 11.36 -18.61 -10.71
CA GLU A 232 12.74 -18.10 -10.71
C GLU A 232 13.07 -17.22 -9.49
N VAL A 233 12.08 -16.56 -8.88
CA VAL A 233 12.29 -15.57 -7.80
C VAL A 233 11.29 -15.77 -6.63
N PRO A 234 11.19 -16.98 -6.03
CA PRO A 234 10.08 -17.38 -5.16
C PRO A 234 9.98 -16.61 -3.82
N ASN A 235 11.01 -15.85 -3.44
CA ASN A 235 11.04 -15.05 -2.20
C ASN A 235 10.71 -13.57 -2.41
N PHE A 236 10.29 -13.19 -3.63
CA PHE A 236 9.85 -11.84 -3.97
C PHE A 236 8.32 -11.75 -3.93
N ASN A 237 7.76 -10.67 -3.40
CA ASN A 237 6.31 -10.43 -3.49
C ASN A 237 6.01 -9.77 -4.84
N THR A 238 5.20 -10.42 -5.66
CA THR A 238 4.99 -10.09 -7.08
C THR A 238 4.02 -8.92 -7.31
N ILE A 239 3.27 -8.58 -6.28
CA ILE A 239 2.31 -7.48 -6.27
C ILE A 239 2.08 -7.02 -4.83
N SER A 240 1.71 -5.76 -4.70
CA SER A 240 1.21 -5.15 -3.48
C SER A 240 -0.16 -4.55 -3.76
N ILE A 241 -1.22 -5.34 -3.60
CA ILE A 241 -2.61 -4.96 -3.90
C ILE A 241 -3.04 -3.86 -2.92
N SER A 242 -3.32 -2.66 -3.43
CA SER A 242 -3.15 -1.39 -2.71
C SER A 242 -4.44 -0.62 -2.46
N GLY A 243 -4.92 -0.67 -1.22
CA GLY A 243 -5.95 0.22 -0.69
C GLY A 243 -5.47 1.61 -0.27
N TYR A 244 -4.17 1.81 -0.03
CA TYR A 244 -3.63 3.10 0.41
C TYR A 244 -4.11 4.27 -0.45
N HIS A 245 -3.91 4.16 -1.76
CA HIS A 245 -4.25 5.22 -2.72
C HIS A 245 -5.76 5.43 -2.85
N ILE A 246 -6.54 4.36 -2.70
CA ILE A 246 -8.00 4.38 -2.71
C ILE A 246 -8.51 5.17 -1.48
N ARG A 247 -7.95 4.90 -0.29
CA ARG A 247 -8.26 5.62 0.94
C ARG A 247 -7.83 7.08 0.84
N GLU A 248 -6.61 7.36 0.37
CA GLU A 248 -6.09 8.73 0.16
C GLU A 248 -6.91 9.54 -0.85
N ALA A 249 -7.54 8.89 -1.83
CA ALA A 249 -8.45 9.54 -2.77
C ALA A 249 -9.82 9.88 -2.15
N GLY A 250 -10.14 9.32 -0.99
CA GLY A 250 -11.30 9.72 -0.18
C GLY A 250 -12.16 8.59 0.36
N ALA A 251 -11.87 7.33 0.07
CA ALA A 251 -12.72 6.19 0.42
C ALA A 251 -13.00 6.07 1.93
N THR A 252 -14.07 5.35 2.31
CA THR A 252 -14.27 4.85 3.69
C THR A 252 -13.35 3.65 3.98
N ALA A 253 -13.29 3.19 5.23
CA ALA A 253 -12.52 1.99 5.58
C ALA A 253 -13.09 0.72 4.90
N ALA A 254 -14.42 0.59 4.85
CA ALA A 254 -15.08 -0.52 4.16
C ALA A 254 -14.90 -0.46 2.64
N GLN A 255 -14.98 0.73 2.03
CA GLN A 255 -14.66 0.93 0.61
C GLN A 255 -13.20 0.59 0.30
N GLU A 256 -12.24 0.98 1.16
CA GLU A 256 -10.84 0.57 1.03
C GLU A 256 -10.72 -0.96 1.04
N LEU A 257 -11.40 -1.67 1.95
CA LEU A 257 -11.40 -3.14 1.98
C LEU A 257 -11.99 -3.73 0.70
N ALA A 258 -13.20 -3.33 0.35
CA ALA A 258 -13.94 -3.90 -0.78
C ALA A 258 -13.21 -3.69 -2.11
N PHE A 259 -12.76 -2.46 -2.39
CA PHE A 259 -12.11 -2.17 -3.66
C PHE A 259 -10.73 -2.82 -3.76
N THR A 260 -9.96 -2.86 -2.67
CA THR A 260 -8.66 -3.56 -2.66
C THR A 260 -8.81 -5.06 -2.84
N LEU A 261 -9.76 -5.69 -2.14
CA LEU A 261 -9.99 -7.12 -2.27
C LEU A 261 -10.65 -7.47 -3.62
N GLY A 262 -11.45 -6.57 -4.18
CA GLY A 262 -11.99 -6.66 -5.54
C GLY A 262 -10.88 -6.65 -6.60
N ASP A 263 -9.89 -5.76 -6.47
CA ASP A 263 -8.70 -5.78 -7.32
C ASP A 263 -7.94 -7.11 -7.16
N GLY A 264 -7.77 -7.58 -5.92
CA GLY A 264 -7.13 -8.86 -5.64
C GLY A 264 -7.85 -10.07 -6.25
N ILE A 265 -9.18 -10.06 -6.26
CA ILE A 265 -10.02 -11.06 -6.93
C ILE A 265 -9.75 -11.05 -8.43
N GLU A 266 -9.77 -9.87 -9.07
CA GLU A 266 -9.53 -9.75 -10.51
C GLU A 266 -8.13 -10.28 -10.90
N TYR A 267 -7.10 -9.99 -10.12
CA TYR A 267 -5.75 -10.49 -10.38
C TYR A 267 -5.65 -12.01 -10.26
N VAL A 268 -6.32 -12.63 -9.28
CA VAL A 268 -6.33 -14.08 -9.13
C VAL A 268 -7.14 -14.73 -10.26
N GLU A 269 -8.23 -14.12 -10.69
CA GLU A 269 -9.02 -14.57 -11.84
C GLU A 269 -8.19 -14.52 -13.12
N ALA A 270 -7.55 -13.39 -13.43
CA ALA A 270 -6.69 -13.24 -14.60
C ALA A 270 -5.56 -14.28 -14.63
N ALA A 271 -4.86 -14.47 -13.50
CA ALA A 271 -3.80 -15.48 -13.38
C ALA A 271 -4.31 -16.92 -13.57
N THR A 272 -5.51 -17.23 -13.05
CA THR A 272 -6.11 -18.56 -13.20
C THR A 272 -6.58 -18.79 -14.64
N GLU A 273 -7.11 -17.77 -15.32
CA GLU A 273 -7.48 -17.81 -16.73
C GLU A 273 -6.26 -17.99 -17.64
N ALA A 274 -5.12 -17.40 -17.28
CA ALA A 274 -3.81 -17.64 -17.90
C ALA A 274 -3.26 -19.05 -17.64
N GLY A 275 -3.89 -19.83 -16.76
CA GLY A 275 -3.57 -21.24 -16.50
C GLY A 275 -2.68 -21.49 -15.28
N LEU A 276 -2.39 -20.47 -14.47
CA LEU A 276 -1.66 -20.62 -13.22
C LEU A 276 -2.54 -21.25 -12.13
N ALA A 277 -2.01 -22.20 -11.38
CA ALA A 277 -2.70 -22.68 -10.20
C ALA A 277 -2.58 -21.64 -9.07
N VAL A 278 -3.69 -21.36 -8.39
CA VAL A 278 -3.77 -20.35 -7.31
C VAL A 278 -2.64 -20.51 -6.29
N ASP A 279 -2.36 -21.75 -5.87
CA ASP A 279 -1.35 -22.02 -4.84
C ASP A 279 0.11 -21.89 -5.32
N ASP A 280 0.35 -21.73 -6.62
CA ASP A 280 1.70 -21.51 -7.17
C ASP A 280 2.13 -20.04 -7.02
N PHE A 281 1.21 -19.09 -7.17
CA PHE A 281 1.53 -17.64 -7.11
C PHE A 281 0.94 -16.91 -5.90
N ALA A 282 -0.22 -17.33 -5.38
CA ALA A 282 -0.91 -16.66 -4.26
C ALA A 282 -0.03 -16.46 -3.01
N PRO A 283 0.90 -17.39 -2.65
CA PRO A 283 1.82 -17.17 -1.53
C PRO A 283 2.74 -15.94 -1.65
N GLN A 284 2.94 -15.43 -2.86
CA GLN A 284 3.74 -14.22 -3.15
C GLN A 284 2.90 -12.95 -3.23
N LEU A 285 1.57 -13.04 -3.16
CA LEU A 285 0.72 -11.85 -3.06
C LEU A 285 0.97 -11.13 -1.73
N SER A 286 0.90 -9.81 -1.79
CA SER A 286 0.93 -8.93 -0.63
C SER A 286 -0.04 -7.77 -0.84
N PHE A 287 -0.35 -7.06 0.23
CA PHE A 287 -1.34 -5.98 0.24
C PHE A 287 -0.74 -4.69 0.81
N PHE A 288 -1.40 -3.56 0.59
CA PHE A 288 -0.96 -2.28 1.10
C PHE A 288 -2.13 -1.37 1.47
N PHE A 289 -2.23 -1.01 2.75
CA PHE A 289 -3.34 -0.21 3.27
C PHE A 289 -2.87 1.09 3.92
N ALA A 290 -3.75 2.08 3.94
CA ALA A 290 -3.56 3.29 4.73
C ALA A 290 -3.82 3.03 6.22
N SER A 291 -3.30 3.91 7.08
CA SER A 291 -3.68 4.02 8.48
C SER A 291 -4.08 5.45 8.81
N TYR A 292 -5.37 5.67 9.01
CA TYR A 292 -5.97 6.97 9.34
C TYR A 292 -6.00 7.25 10.85
N ASN A 293 -6.55 8.43 11.22
CA ASN A 293 -6.54 8.93 12.59
C ASN A 293 -7.39 8.12 13.58
N ASN A 294 -8.42 7.38 13.11
CA ASN A 294 -9.27 6.59 13.98
C ASN A 294 -8.60 5.24 14.29
N ILE A 295 -7.91 5.17 15.43
CA ILE A 295 -7.11 3.98 15.81
C ILE A 295 -7.93 2.69 15.79
N PHE A 296 -9.16 2.72 16.31
CA PHE A 296 -9.97 1.50 16.46
C PHE A 296 -10.57 1.03 15.14
N GLU A 297 -11.04 1.96 14.30
CA GLU A 297 -11.51 1.64 12.94
C GLU A 297 -10.39 1.02 12.11
N GLU A 298 -9.20 1.60 12.14
CA GLU A 298 -8.08 1.08 11.36
C GLU A 298 -7.61 -0.29 11.86
N VAL A 299 -7.58 -0.53 13.17
CA VAL A 299 -7.30 -1.87 13.72
C VAL A 299 -8.37 -2.87 13.31
N ALA A 300 -9.66 -2.51 13.39
CA ALA A 300 -10.76 -3.37 12.95
C ALA A 300 -10.67 -3.70 11.46
N LYS A 301 -10.41 -2.70 10.61
CA LYS A 301 -10.18 -2.83 9.17
C LYS A 301 -9.10 -3.86 8.85
N PHE A 302 -7.92 -3.78 9.49
CA PHE A 302 -6.83 -4.72 9.22
C PHE A 302 -7.16 -6.15 9.65
N ARG A 303 -7.99 -6.32 10.69
CA ARG A 303 -8.45 -7.64 11.16
C ARG A 303 -9.47 -8.23 10.18
N ALA A 304 -10.45 -7.43 9.76
CA ALA A 304 -11.46 -7.78 8.76
C ALA A 304 -10.78 -8.18 7.44
N ALA A 305 -9.83 -7.40 6.93
CA ALA A 305 -9.09 -7.69 5.71
C ALA A 305 -8.55 -9.14 5.68
N ARG A 306 -7.95 -9.61 6.78
CA ARG A 306 -7.38 -10.97 6.86
C ARG A 306 -8.46 -12.05 6.83
N ARG A 307 -9.55 -11.87 7.58
CA ARG A 307 -10.66 -12.83 7.62
C ARG A 307 -11.36 -12.90 6.26
N MET A 308 -11.59 -11.74 5.64
CA MET A 308 -12.15 -11.63 4.29
C MET A 308 -11.27 -12.32 3.25
N TRP A 309 -9.97 -12.01 3.20
CA TRP A 309 -9.07 -12.64 2.21
C TRP A 309 -8.98 -14.14 2.38
N LYS A 310 -8.90 -14.65 3.62
CA LYS A 310 -8.94 -16.09 3.88
C LYS A 310 -10.17 -16.73 3.26
N LYS A 311 -11.35 -16.13 3.49
CA LYS A 311 -12.63 -16.61 2.98
C LYS A 311 -12.68 -16.56 1.45
N ILE A 312 -12.26 -15.46 0.84
CA ILE A 312 -12.19 -15.28 -0.63
C ILE A 312 -11.27 -16.34 -1.26
N ALA A 313 -10.03 -16.47 -0.76
CA ALA A 313 -9.04 -17.42 -1.27
C ALA A 313 -9.54 -18.88 -1.18
N GLU A 314 -10.25 -19.23 -0.12
CA GLU A 314 -10.78 -20.58 0.08
C GLU A 314 -12.06 -20.84 -0.74
N GLU A 315 -13.06 -19.96 -0.65
CA GLU A 315 -14.40 -20.20 -1.20
C GLU A 315 -14.48 -19.90 -2.70
N ARG A 316 -13.85 -18.82 -3.17
CA ARG A 316 -13.88 -18.43 -4.60
C ARG A 316 -12.84 -19.18 -5.42
N PHE A 317 -11.65 -19.39 -4.85
CA PHE A 317 -10.50 -19.91 -5.58
C PHE A 317 -10.05 -21.30 -5.17
N GLY A 318 -10.60 -21.88 -4.09
CA GLY A 318 -10.28 -23.24 -3.67
C GLY A 318 -8.84 -23.41 -3.20
N ALA A 319 -8.18 -22.36 -2.71
CA ALA A 319 -6.79 -22.42 -2.27
C ALA A 319 -6.61 -23.44 -1.14
N GLU A 320 -5.67 -24.39 -1.31
CA GLU A 320 -5.39 -25.43 -0.31
C GLU A 320 -4.17 -25.08 0.54
N ASN A 321 -3.21 -24.33 -0.01
CA ASN A 321 -2.01 -23.91 0.69
C ASN A 321 -2.35 -22.81 1.72
N PRO A 322 -2.04 -23.00 3.02
CA PRO A 322 -2.29 -21.99 4.04
C PRO A 322 -1.65 -20.63 3.73
N LYS A 323 -0.51 -20.61 3.03
CA LYS A 323 0.17 -19.34 2.66
C LYS A 323 -0.62 -18.52 1.66
N SER A 324 -1.39 -19.15 0.77
CA SER A 324 -2.25 -18.47 -0.20
C SER A 324 -3.38 -17.70 0.48
N LYS A 325 -3.81 -18.19 1.65
CA LYS A 325 -4.87 -17.58 2.48
C LYS A 325 -4.36 -16.51 3.44
N GLN A 326 -3.05 -16.28 3.52
CA GLN A 326 -2.46 -15.29 4.42
C GLN A 326 -2.38 -13.92 3.75
N LEU A 327 -3.17 -12.96 4.25
CA LEU A 327 -3.04 -11.57 3.87
C LEU A 327 -1.87 -10.93 4.63
N LYS A 328 -0.73 -10.79 3.95
CA LYS A 328 0.43 -10.02 4.41
C LYS A 328 0.32 -8.61 3.85
N PHE A 329 0.49 -7.58 4.67
CA PHE A 329 0.32 -6.20 4.23
C PHE A 329 1.42 -5.24 4.71
N HIS A 330 1.70 -4.26 3.86
CA HIS A 330 2.34 -3.01 4.20
C HIS A 330 1.30 -2.02 4.72
N THR A 331 1.72 -1.13 5.61
CA THR A 331 0.92 0.01 6.06
C THR A 331 1.68 1.30 5.85
N GLN A 332 0.98 2.34 5.41
CA GLN A 332 1.50 3.70 5.41
C GLN A 332 0.53 4.60 6.17
N THR A 333 1.08 5.46 7.02
CA THR A 333 0.32 6.51 7.70
C THR A 333 -0.29 7.47 6.68
N ALA A 334 -1.50 7.98 6.92
CA ALA A 334 -2.26 8.73 5.92
C ALA A 334 -1.69 10.13 5.64
N GLY A 335 -1.21 10.38 4.42
CA GLY A 335 -0.64 11.66 4.00
C GLY A 335 -1.67 12.78 3.93
N SER A 336 -2.85 12.48 3.39
CA SER A 336 -4.01 13.37 3.26
C SER A 336 -4.50 13.98 4.59
N THR A 337 -4.15 13.36 5.72
CA THR A 337 -4.52 13.83 7.06
C THR A 337 -3.51 14.80 7.68
N LEU A 338 -2.34 14.97 7.04
CA LEU A 338 -1.26 15.83 7.50
C LEU A 338 -1.43 17.25 6.97
N THR A 339 -1.06 18.23 7.78
CA THR A 339 -1.36 19.65 7.51
C THR A 339 -0.10 20.43 7.21
N ALA A 340 -0.18 21.41 6.29
CA ALA A 340 0.91 22.33 6.02
C ALA A 340 1.08 23.37 7.15
N GLN A 341 0.01 23.66 7.87
CA GLN A 341 0.00 24.49 9.07
C GLN A 341 0.39 23.66 10.29
N GLN A 342 1.15 24.27 11.21
CA GLN A 342 1.56 23.64 12.47
C GLN A 342 2.11 22.22 12.28
N VAL A 343 3.10 22.06 11.38
CA VAL A 343 3.63 20.75 10.94
C VAL A 343 4.06 19.82 12.08
N GLU A 344 4.41 20.33 13.26
CA GLU A 344 4.74 19.49 14.43
C GLU A 344 3.54 18.65 14.91
N ASN A 345 2.31 19.10 14.65
CA ASN A 345 1.10 18.31 14.93
C ASN A 345 1.09 17.00 14.11
N ASN A 346 1.74 16.99 12.94
CA ASN A 346 1.83 15.78 12.10
C ASN A 346 2.65 14.68 12.78
N VAL A 347 3.62 15.01 13.63
CA VAL A 347 4.36 14.00 14.42
C VAL A 347 3.40 13.23 15.34
N VAL A 348 2.43 13.94 15.94
CA VAL A 348 1.42 13.33 16.81
C VAL A 348 0.42 12.49 16.00
N ARG A 349 -0.06 13.01 14.87
CA ARG A 349 -0.96 12.27 13.95
C ARG A 349 -0.33 10.97 13.48
N VAL A 350 0.90 11.05 12.95
CA VAL A 350 1.68 9.90 12.48
C VAL A 350 1.94 8.90 13.61
N ALA A 351 2.17 9.35 14.85
CA ALA A 351 2.35 8.43 15.98
C ALA A 351 1.09 7.61 16.29
N TYR A 352 -0.10 8.21 16.22
CA TYR A 352 -1.37 7.49 16.42
C TYR A 352 -1.70 6.56 15.26
N GLN A 353 -1.46 6.99 14.03
CA GLN A 353 -1.63 6.17 12.83
C GLN A 353 -0.67 4.97 12.84
N ALA A 354 0.61 5.20 13.15
CA ALA A 354 1.59 4.13 13.30
C ALA A 354 1.20 3.13 14.39
N LEU A 355 0.68 3.62 15.53
CA LEU A 355 0.17 2.75 16.59
C LEU A 355 -0.99 1.87 16.08
N ALA A 356 -1.94 2.42 15.32
CA ALA A 356 -3.03 1.64 14.75
C ALA A 356 -2.53 0.53 13.80
N GLY A 357 -1.59 0.83 12.90
CA GLY A 357 -0.94 -0.16 12.05
C GLY A 357 -0.23 -1.29 12.82
N VAL A 358 0.45 -0.94 13.92
CA VAL A 358 1.12 -1.92 14.80
C VAL A 358 0.11 -2.79 15.54
N LEU A 359 -0.92 -2.19 16.15
CA LEU A 359 -1.97 -2.93 16.86
C LEU A 359 -2.79 -3.82 15.91
N GLY A 360 -2.94 -3.39 14.66
CA GLY A 360 -3.58 -4.16 13.59
C GLY A 360 -2.72 -5.28 12.99
N GLY A 361 -1.44 -5.38 13.37
CA GLY A 361 -0.56 -6.48 12.99
C GLY A 361 0.08 -6.37 11.61
N THR A 362 0.50 -5.16 11.19
CA THR A 362 1.18 -4.94 9.90
C THR A 362 2.54 -5.66 9.78
N GLN A 363 2.93 -6.08 8.57
CA GLN A 363 4.22 -6.74 8.32
C GLN A 363 5.35 -5.74 8.00
N SER A 364 5.00 -4.56 7.49
CA SER A 364 5.94 -3.48 7.25
C SER A 364 5.23 -2.13 7.33
N LEU A 365 5.91 -1.10 7.82
CA LEU A 365 5.30 0.20 8.08
C LEU A 365 6.17 1.33 7.52
N HIS A 366 5.51 2.23 6.80
CA HIS A 366 6.01 3.56 6.47
C HIS A 366 5.33 4.59 7.38
N THR A 367 6.14 5.43 8.00
CA THR A 367 5.67 6.62 8.73
C THR A 367 6.05 7.86 7.94
N ASN A 368 5.07 8.70 7.62
CA ASN A 368 5.29 9.90 6.82
C ASN A 368 6.15 10.92 7.57
N GLY A 369 6.79 11.78 6.80
CA GLY A 369 7.46 12.97 7.33
C GLY A 369 6.44 13.96 7.90
N LYS A 370 6.87 14.81 8.83
CA LYS A 370 6.01 15.90 9.31
C LYS A 370 5.76 16.98 8.25
N ASP A 371 6.61 17.01 7.23
CA ASP A 371 6.67 17.92 6.08
C ASP A 371 5.84 17.42 4.87
N GLU A 372 5.13 16.30 5.01
CA GLU A 372 4.36 15.63 3.94
C GLU A 372 3.49 16.57 3.08
N ALA A 373 2.78 17.50 3.72
CA ALA A 373 1.83 18.40 3.03
C ALA A 373 2.52 19.56 2.26
N ILE A 374 3.86 19.63 2.29
CA ILE A 374 4.65 20.74 1.75
C ILE A 374 5.68 20.23 0.74
N SER A 375 6.46 19.22 1.11
CA SER A 375 7.55 18.72 0.28
C SER A 375 7.88 17.26 0.61
N LEU A 376 8.77 16.68 -0.19
CA LEU A 376 9.45 15.45 0.18
C LEU A 376 10.24 15.63 1.50
N PRO A 377 10.46 14.54 2.24
CA PRO A 377 10.91 14.65 3.62
C PRO A 377 12.42 14.86 3.75
N THR A 378 12.78 15.88 4.52
CA THR A 378 14.17 16.17 4.90
C THR A 378 14.78 15.03 5.73
N GLU A 379 16.12 14.94 5.82
CA GLU A 379 16.78 13.94 6.68
C GLU A 379 16.30 13.97 8.13
N LYS A 380 16.01 15.16 8.67
CA LYS A 380 15.50 15.35 10.03
C LYS A 380 14.07 14.83 10.17
N SER A 381 13.22 15.08 9.17
CA SER A 381 11.85 14.60 9.14
C SER A 381 11.80 13.08 9.05
N VAL A 382 12.52 12.48 8.10
CA VAL A 382 12.60 11.02 7.96
C VAL A 382 13.16 10.36 9.22
N ARG A 383 14.18 10.95 9.86
CA ARG A 383 14.70 10.44 11.14
C ARG A 383 13.63 10.45 12.23
N THR A 384 12.84 11.52 12.31
CA THR A 384 11.76 11.62 13.30
C THR A 384 10.71 10.55 13.05
N ALA A 385 10.32 10.35 11.79
CA ALA A 385 9.39 9.30 11.40
C ALA A 385 9.91 7.89 11.78
N LEU A 386 11.18 7.59 11.48
CA LEU A 386 11.80 6.33 11.89
C LEU A 386 11.84 6.16 13.42
N ARG A 387 12.11 7.25 14.17
CA ARG A 387 12.09 7.21 15.64
C ARG A 387 10.70 6.93 16.19
N THR A 388 9.63 7.40 15.54
CA THR A 388 8.25 7.05 15.91
C THR A 388 8.06 5.53 15.91
N GLN A 389 8.51 4.83 14.85
CA GLN A 389 8.43 3.37 14.80
C GLN A 389 9.30 2.70 15.87
N GLN A 390 10.53 3.19 16.10
CA GLN A 390 11.45 2.62 17.08
C GLN A 390 10.94 2.79 18.53
N ILE A 391 10.30 3.92 18.86
CA ILE A 391 9.67 4.14 20.16
C ILE A 391 8.48 3.19 20.34
N LEU A 392 7.64 3.01 19.31
CA LEU A 392 6.56 2.02 19.35
C LEU A 392 7.11 0.61 19.57
N ALA A 393 8.17 0.23 18.85
CA ALA A 393 8.76 -1.10 18.94
C ALA A 393 9.44 -1.41 20.28
N HIS A 394 10.05 -0.41 20.93
CA HIS A 394 10.96 -0.65 22.06
C HIS A 394 10.53 -0.04 23.40
N GLU A 395 9.64 0.95 23.41
CA GLU A 395 9.26 1.69 24.62
C GLU A 395 7.78 1.57 24.97
N SER A 396 6.91 1.39 23.97
CA SER A 396 5.46 1.46 24.16
C SER A 396 4.82 0.19 24.77
N GLY A 397 5.46 -0.96 24.61
CA GLY A 397 4.88 -2.29 24.92
C GLY A 397 3.90 -2.82 23.87
N ALA A 398 3.61 -2.08 22.79
CA ALA A 398 2.69 -2.49 21.74
C ALA A 398 3.11 -3.78 21.01
N ALA A 399 4.42 -4.09 21.00
CA ALA A 399 4.98 -5.29 20.38
C ALA A 399 5.05 -6.51 21.31
N ASP A 400 4.72 -6.37 22.60
CA ASP A 400 4.97 -7.41 23.62
C ASP A 400 3.90 -8.50 23.65
N THR A 401 2.68 -8.20 23.19
CA THR A 401 1.55 -9.13 23.10
C THR A 401 0.94 -9.13 21.71
N ILE A 402 0.41 -10.27 21.30
CA ILE A 402 -0.20 -10.45 19.97
C ILE A 402 -1.66 -10.03 20.04
N ASP A 403 -2.08 -9.18 19.09
CA ASP A 403 -3.45 -8.69 18.95
C ASP A 403 -4.06 -8.27 20.31
N PRO A 404 -3.50 -7.23 20.97
CA PRO A 404 -3.88 -6.80 22.31
C PRO A 404 -5.34 -6.35 22.42
N LEU A 405 -5.99 -6.02 21.30
CA LEU A 405 -7.39 -5.56 21.28
C LEU A 405 -8.40 -6.70 21.12
N ALA A 406 -7.93 -7.95 20.99
CA ALA A 406 -8.82 -9.10 20.91
C ALA A 406 -9.73 -9.23 22.14
N GLY A 407 -11.02 -9.47 21.89
CA GLY A 407 -12.06 -9.53 22.90
C GLY A 407 -12.56 -8.16 23.38
N SER A 408 -12.03 -7.05 22.83
CA SER A 408 -12.63 -5.73 23.03
C SER A 408 -13.98 -5.67 22.32
N TYR A 409 -15.07 -5.56 23.06
CA TYR A 409 -16.43 -5.59 22.49
C TYR A 409 -16.62 -4.62 21.32
N TYR A 410 -16.06 -3.41 21.43
CA TYR A 410 -16.12 -2.42 20.35
C TYR A 410 -15.30 -2.82 19.12
N VAL A 411 -14.07 -3.30 19.31
CA VAL A 411 -13.20 -3.62 18.16
C VAL A 411 -13.69 -4.86 17.44
N GLU A 412 -14.24 -5.84 18.16
CA GLU A 412 -14.84 -7.03 17.56
C GLU A 412 -16.09 -6.68 16.77
N ALA A 413 -17.05 -5.95 17.36
CA ALA A 413 -18.26 -5.51 16.65
C ALA A 413 -17.91 -4.68 15.41
N LEU A 414 -16.99 -3.71 15.53
CA LEU A 414 -16.56 -2.90 14.41
C LEU A 414 -15.82 -3.71 13.32
N THR A 415 -15.15 -4.81 13.69
CA THR A 415 -14.51 -5.70 12.71
C THR A 415 -15.57 -6.46 11.90
N ASP A 416 -16.65 -6.91 12.55
CA ASP A 416 -17.76 -7.57 11.90
C ASP A 416 -18.56 -6.60 11.01
N GLU A 417 -18.86 -5.40 11.49
CA GLU A 417 -19.56 -4.34 10.73
C GLU A 417 -18.79 -3.94 9.45
N LEU A 418 -17.48 -3.72 9.56
CA LEU A 418 -16.66 -3.38 8.38
C LEU A 418 -16.54 -4.54 7.39
N GLU A 419 -16.52 -5.78 7.88
CA GLU A 419 -16.52 -6.96 7.00
C GLU A 419 -17.84 -7.12 6.26
N GLU A 420 -18.97 -6.95 6.96
CA GLU A 420 -20.30 -7.04 6.35
C GLU A 420 -20.46 -5.99 5.25
N GLU A 421 -20.20 -4.71 5.55
CA GLU A 421 -20.29 -3.63 4.56
C GLU A 421 -19.35 -3.86 3.37
N ALA A 422 -18.11 -4.32 3.63
CA ALA A 422 -17.16 -4.57 2.56
C ALA A 422 -17.56 -5.77 1.68
N PHE A 423 -18.20 -6.80 2.23
CA PHE A 423 -18.77 -7.90 1.43
C PHE A 423 -19.99 -7.46 0.63
N GLU A 424 -20.87 -6.61 1.17
CA GLU A 424 -21.98 -6.04 0.40
C GLU A 424 -21.48 -5.25 -0.82
N LEU A 425 -20.41 -4.46 -0.65
CA LEU A 425 -19.75 -3.74 -1.74
C LEU A 425 -19.11 -4.70 -2.77
N LEU A 426 -18.51 -5.80 -2.32
CA LEU A 426 -17.98 -6.84 -3.21
C LEU A 426 -19.10 -7.53 -4.01
N GLU A 427 -20.25 -7.81 -3.39
CA GLU A 427 -21.42 -8.36 -4.08
C GLU A 427 -21.92 -7.38 -5.16
N GLU A 428 -21.96 -6.08 -4.87
CA GLU A 428 -22.30 -5.06 -5.88
C GLU A 428 -21.30 -5.03 -7.05
N ILE A 429 -20.01 -5.26 -6.79
CA ILE A 429 -18.97 -5.36 -7.83
C ILE A 429 -19.18 -6.60 -8.69
N ASP A 430 -19.47 -7.75 -8.08
CA ASP A 430 -19.77 -9.00 -8.80
C ASP A 430 -21.04 -8.85 -9.68
N ASP A 431 -22.09 -8.20 -9.17
CA ASP A 431 -23.32 -7.90 -9.93
C ASP A 431 -23.08 -6.99 -11.14
N ARG A 432 -22.00 -6.20 -11.11
CA ARG A 432 -21.54 -5.34 -12.23
C ARG A 432 -20.64 -6.08 -13.22
N GLY A 433 -20.32 -7.34 -12.95
CA GLY A 433 -19.48 -8.18 -13.81
C GLY A 433 -17.99 -8.11 -13.48
N GLY A 434 -17.64 -7.85 -12.21
CA GLY A 434 -16.26 -7.85 -11.72
C GLY A 434 -15.65 -6.45 -11.59
N MET A 435 -14.47 -6.41 -10.98
CA MET A 435 -13.81 -5.15 -10.60
C MET A 435 -13.41 -4.35 -11.83
N LEU A 436 -12.92 -5.02 -12.89
CA LEU A 436 -12.58 -4.35 -14.15
C LEU A 436 -13.79 -3.61 -14.75
N ARG A 437 -14.97 -4.24 -14.81
CA ARG A 437 -16.19 -3.60 -15.30
C ARG A 437 -16.67 -2.48 -14.39
N ALA A 438 -16.52 -2.63 -13.08
CA ALA A 438 -16.85 -1.59 -12.12
C ALA A 438 -15.99 -0.33 -12.32
N ILE A 439 -14.69 -0.50 -12.61
CA ILE A 439 -13.74 0.58 -12.94
C ILE A 439 -14.07 1.23 -14.29
N GLU A 440 -14.29 0.44 -15.35
CA GLU A 440 -14.62 0.95 -16.70
C GLU A 440 -15.91 1.77 -16.70
N SER A 441 -16.87 1.43 -15.84
CA SER A 441 -18.13 2.16 -15.69
C SER A 441 -18.02 3.43 -14.82
N GLU A 442 -16.82 3.72 -14.31
CA GLU A 442 -16.48 4.77 -13.33
C GLU A 442 -17.26 4.65 -12.01
N TRP A 443 -17.80 3.47 -11.68
CA TRP A 443 -18.63 3.33 -10.50
C TRP A 443 -17.81 3.45 -9.21
N VAL A 444 -16.67 2.76 -9.15
CA VAL A 444 -15.75 2.79 -8.00
C VAL A 444 -15.26 4.22 -7.74
N GLN A 445 -14.84 4.91 -8.79
CA GLN A 445 -14.34 6.29 -8.72
C GLN A 445 -15.42 7.25 -8.18
N ARG A 446 -16.68 7.09 -8.62
CA ARG A 446 -17.80 7.89 -8.09
C ARG A 446 -18.04 7.63 -6.59
N GLN A 447 -18.00 6.37 -6.14
CA GLN A 447 -18.16 6.04 -4.72
C GLN A 447 -17.14 6.76 -3.83
N ILE A 448 -15.88 6.81 -4.29
CA ILE A 448 -14.79 7.49 -3.59
C ILE A 448 -14.98 9.01 -3.60
N GLN A 449 -15.32 9.57 -4.76
CA GLN A 449 -15.50 11.02 -4.94
C GLN A 449 -16.66 11.58 -4.12
N ASP A 450 -17.75 10.83 -3.98
CA ASP A 450 -18.92 11.25 -3.19
C ASP A 450 -18.54 11.41 -1.70
N VAL A 451 -17.75 10.48 -1.15
CA VAL A 451 -17.24 10.56 0.23
C VAL A 451 -16.21 11.68 0.39
N ALA A 452 -15.28 11.81 -0.56
CA ALA A 452 -14.28 12.87 -0.55
C ALA A 452 -14.92 14.26 -0.51
N PHE A 453 -15.97 14.45 -1.33
CA PHE A 453 -16.71 15.71 -1.41
C PHE A 453 -17.42 16.03 -0.09
N GLU A 454 -18.11 15.06 0.51
CA GLU A 454 -18.80 15.29 1.77
C GLU A 454 -17.81 15.53 2.92
N ARG A 455 -16.70 14.80 2.97
CA ARG A 455 -15.65 15.03 3.98
C ARG A 455 -15.06 16.44 3.85
N GLN A 456 -14.86 16.94 2.64
CA GLN A 456 -14.40 18.31 2.42
C GLN A 456 -15.44 19.35 2.89
N ARG A 457 -16.73 19.10 2.66
CA ARG A 457 -17.81 19.95 3.16
C ARG A 457 -17.86 19.99 4.68
N GLU A 458 -17.74 18.85 5.36
CA GLU A 458 -17.67 18.81 6.84
C GLU A 458 -16.52 19.67 7.38
N VAL A 459 -15.36 19.69 6.69
CA VAL A 459 -14.21 20.51 7.08
C VAL A 459 -14.49 22.01 6.88
N GLU A 460 -15.09 22.38 5.75
CA GLU A 460 -15.43 23.77 5.42
C GLU A 460 -16.58 24.33 6.28
N GLU A 461 -17.51 23.47 6.69
CA GLU A 461 -18.65 23.80 7.56
C GLU A 461 -18.28 23.72 9.06
N GLU A 462 -17.01 23.43 9.38
CA GLU A 462 -16.47 23.26 10.75
C GLU A 462 -17.16 22.15 11.57
N GLU A 463 -17.89 21.24 10.91
CA GLU A 463 -18.46 20.04 11.52
C GLU A 463 -17.36 19.03 11.87
N ARG A 464 -16.31 18.99 11.04
CA ARG A 464 -15.07 18.25 11.27
C ARG A 464 -13.92 19.19 11.58
N ILE A 465 -13.43 19.11 12.80
CA ILE A 465 -12.31 19.93 13.26
C ILE A 465 -10.96 19.34 12.81
N ILE A 466 -10.19 20.15 12.09
CA ILE A 466 -8.80 19.89 11.73
C ILE A 466 -7.91 20.89 12.50
N VAL A 467 -7.28 20.39 13.56
CA VAL A 467 -6.45 21.19 14.47
C VAL A 467 -5.34 21.91 13.71
N GLY A 468 -5.35 23.24 13.82
CA GLY A 468 -4.42 24.16 13.19
C GLY A 468 -4.79 24.59 11.76
N VAL A 469 -5.94 24.15 11.25
CA VAL A 469 -6.46 24.54 9.93
C VAL A 469 -7.77 25.31 10.05
N ASN A 470 -8.81 24.74 10.67
CA ASN A 470 -10.11 25.42 10.84
C ASN A 470 -10.44 25.72 12.32
N GLU A 471 -9.64 25.21 13.26
CA GLU A 471 -9.76 25.52 14.69
C GLU A 471 -8.39 25.42 15.36
N TYR A 472 -8.18 26.19 16.42
CA TYR A 472 -6.87 26.33 17.08
C TYR A 472 -5.76 26.84 16.15
N GLU A 473 -6.12 27.73 15.22
CA GLU A 473 -5.17 28.42 14.35
C GLU A 473 -4.22 29.32 15.16
N VAL A 474 -3.00 29.49 14.65
CA VAL A 474 -2.00 30.41 15.20
C VAL A 474 -1.44 31.28 14.08
N ASP A 475 -1.18 32.56 14.40
CA ASP A 475 -0.51 33.47 13.47
C ASP A 475 1.00 33.14 13.41
N GLU A 476 1.38 32.17 12.57
CA GLU A 476 2.77 31.81 12.29
C GLU A 476 3.06 31.78 10.79
N ASP A 477 4.25 32.23 10.39
CA ASP A 477 4.78 31.98 9.04
C ASP A 477 5.41 30.58 9.05
N PRO A 478 4.96 29.63 8.22
CA PRO A 478 5.55 28.30 8.18
C PRO A 478 6.99 28.37 7.63
N GLU A 479 7.99 28.20 8.50
CA GLU A 479 9.37 27.99 8.11
C GLU A 479 9.62 26.48 7.90
N VAL A 480 9.55 26.03 6.64
CA VAL A 480 9.89 24.65 6.27
C VAL A 480 10.99 24.66 5.23
N ASP A 481 12.04 23.87 5.49
CA ASP A 481 13.11 23.63 4.53
C ASP A 481 12.57 22.71 3.42
N ILE A 482 12.37 23.27 2.23
CA ILE A 482 11.92 22.53 1.06
C ILE A 482 13.16 21.95 0.36
N GLU A 483 13.20 20.63 0.22
CA GLU A 483 14.16 19.94 -0.65
C GLU A 483 13.60 20.01 -2.08
N GLU A 484 14.37 20.53 -3.04
CA GLU A 484 13.97 20.62 -4.46
C GLU A 484 15.10 20.10 -5.36
N VAL A 485 14.71 19.41 -6.44
CA VAL A 485 15.65 18.99 -7.49
C VAL A 485 15.96 20.17 -8.40
N THR A 486 17.25 20.46 -8.54
CA THR A 486 17.76 21.57 -9.35
C THR A 486 17.74 21.23 -10.84
N GLU A 487 17.66 22.26 -11.69
CA GLU A 487 17.81 22.08 -13.15
C GLU A 487 19.13 21.38 -13.53
N ALA A 488 20.21 21.63 -12.77
CA ALA A 488 21.50 21.00 -13.00
C ALA A 488 21.48 19.49 -12.72
N GLU A 489 20.70 19.01 -11.75
CA GLU A 489 20.53 17.59 -11.48
C GLU A 489 19.72 16.90 -12.56
N GLN A 490 18.69 17.56 -13.09
CA GLN A 490 17.90 17.06 -14.23
C GLN A 490 18.76 16.93 -15.48
N GLU A 491 19.56 17.95 -15.81
CA GLU A 491 20.50 17.88 -16.93
C GLU A 491 21.56 16.80 -16.71
N SER A 492 22.05 16.65 -15.47
CA SER A 492 23.01 15.59 -15.15
C SER A 492 22.44 14.18 -15.35
N GLN A 493 21.12 13.96 -15.17
CA GLN A 493 20.49 12.68 -15.50
C GLN A 493 20.48 12.45 -17.01
N LYS A 494 20.14 13.46 -17.82
CA LYS A 494 20.17 13.36 -19.29
C LYS A 494 21.57 13.09 -19.82
N ASP A 495 22.60 13.74 -19.26
CA ASP A 495 24.00 13.48 -19.63
C ASP A 495 24.41 12.02 -19.33
N ARG A 496 23.92 11.45 -18.21
CA ARG A 496 24.15 10.03 -17.87
C ARG A 496 23.46 9.10 -18.88
N LEU A 497 22.22 9.41 -19.23
CA LEU A 497 21.45 8.65 -20.22
C LEU A 497 22.12 8.68 -21.60
N GLU A 498 22.60 9.85 -22.06
CA GLU A 498 23.36 9.97 -23.30
C GLU A 498 24.63 9.10 -23.25
N THR A 499 25.35 9.12 -22.13
CA THR A 499 26.54 8.27 -21.93
C THR A 499 26.20 6.78 -22.04
N VAL A 500 25.09 6.32 -21.44
CA VAL A 500 24.66 4.91 -21.54
C VAL A 500 24.39 4.52 -22.99
N ARG A 501 23.71 5.38 -23.76
CA ARG A 501 23.43 5.15 -25.18
C ARG A 501 24.72 5.18 -26.03
N GLU A 502 25.71 5.99 -25.69
CA GLU A 502 27.01 6.03 -26.39
C GLU A 502 27.89 4.79 -26.11
N GLU A 503 27.78 4.19 -24.93
CA GLU A 503 28.66 3.09 -24.48
C GLU A 503 28.13 1.68 -24.81
N ARG A 504 26.82 1.52 -24.96
CA ARG A 504 26.17 0.22 -25.16
C ARG A 504 26.33 -0.32 -26.60
N ASP A 505 25.92 -1.57 -26.80
CA ASP A 505 25.87 -2.21 -28.10
C ASP A 505 24.49 -1.98 -28.74
N ASP A 506 24.38 -1.00 -29.64
CA ASP A 506 23.11 -0.64 -30.27
C ASP A 506 22.50 -1.78 -31.12
N GLU A 507 23.32 -2.63 -31.75
CA GLU A 507 22.81 -3.78 -32.52
C GLU A 507 22.16 -4.81 -31.57
N ALA A 508 22.78 -5.05 -30.42
CA ALA A 508 22.21 -5.94 -29.41
C ALA A 508 20.95 -5.38 -28.75
N VAL A 509 20.88 -4.07 -28.52
CA VAL A 509 19.69 -3.40 -28.00
C VAL A 509 18.53 -3.50 -28.99
N GLU A 510 18.77 -3.21 -30.27
CA GLU A 510 17.74 -3.30 -31.31
C GLU A 510 17.20 -4.73 -31.42
N GLU A 511 18.07 -5.75 -31.39
CA GLU A 511 17.66 -7.17 -31.39
C GLU A 511 16.81 -7.52 -30.15
N CYS A 512 17.18 -7.04 -28.97
CA CYS A 512 16.40 -7.29 -27.75
C CYS A 512 15.03 -6.59 -27.79
N LEU A 513 14.98 -5.34 -28.27
CA LEU A 513 13.72 -4.59 -28.40
C LEU A 513 12.79 -5.20 -29.43
N ASP A 514 13.32 -5.75 -30.53
CA ASP A 514 12.54 -6.53 -31.49
C ASP A 514 11.98 -7.80 -30.84
N GLY A 515 12.76 -8.50 -30.02
CA GLY A 515 12.28 -9.62 -29.21
C GLY A 515 11.15 -9.23 -28.24
N VAL A 516 11.24 -8.06 -27.61
CA VAL A 516 10.16 -7.51 -26.76
C VAL A 516 8.89 -7.27 -27.58
N ARG A 517 9.00 -6.71 -28.79
CA ARG A 517 7.83 -6.53 -29.69
C ARG A 517 7.22 -7.85 -30.12
N GLU A 518 8.04 -8.82 -30.52
CA GLU A 518 7.57 -10.15 -30.94
C GLU A 518 6.87 -10.88 -29.79
N ALA A 519 7.42 -10.81 -28.57
CA ALA A 519 6.80 -11.39 -27.38
C ALA A 519 5.47 -10.70 -27.04
N ALA A 520 5.42 -9.37 -27.11
CA ALA A 520 4.19 -8.59 -26.88
C ALA A 520 3.09 -8.88 -27.92
N GLU A 521 3.43 -9.28 -29.15
CA GLU A 521 2.46 -9.72 -30.16
C GLU A 521 1.96 -11.16 -29.94
N GLY A 522 2.66 -11.93 -29.12
CA GLY A 522 2.43 -13.36 -28.87
C GLY A 522 1.80 -13.65 -27.50
N ASP A 523 1.90 -14.93 -27.11
CA ASP A 523 1.42 -15.46 -25.82
C ASP A 523 2.62 -15.92 -24.95
N GLU A 524 3.84 -15.42 -25.21
CA GLU A 524 5.04 -15.79 -24.47
C GLU A 524 5.23 -14.86 -23.27
N ASN A 525 5.74 -15.42 -22.15
CA ASN A 525 6.03 -14.62 -20.96
C ASN A 525 7.06 -13.53 -21.28
N MET A 526 6.74 -12.29 -20.94
CA MET A 526 7.56 -11.11 -21.27
C MET A 526 8.84 -11.02 -20.43
N MET A 527 8.88 -11.55 -19.21
CA MET A 527 9.97 -11.30 -18.25
C MET A 527 11.37 -11.69 -18.76
N PRO A 528 11.59 -12.86 -19.41
CA PRO A 528 12.89 -13.18 -19.99
C PRO A 528 13.39 -12.14 -21.01
N TYR A 529 12.51 -11.68 -21.91
CA TYR A 529 12.84 -10.69 -22.93
C TYR A 529 13.15 -9.32 -22.32
N LEU A 530 12.40 -8.93 -21.28
CA LEU A 530 12.66 -7.70 -20.54
C LEU A 530 14.01 -7.76 -19.81
N ILE A 531 14.36 -8.90 -19.19
CA ILE A 531 15.65 -9.11 -18.52
C ILE A 531 16.82 -9.01 -19.52
N ASP A 532 16.68 -9.59 -20.72
CA ASP A 532 17.71 -9.51 -21.74
C ASP A 532 17.87 -8.08 -22.28
N ALA A 533 16.77 -7.37 -22.52
CA ALA A 533 16.78 -5.97 -22.94
C ALA A 533 17.47 -5.05 -21.92
N VAL A 534 17.13 -5.15 -20.63
CA VAL A 534 17.77 -4.31 -19.61
C VAL A 534 19.25 -4.66 -19.41
N LYS A 535 19.65 -5.93 -19.60
CA LYS A 535 21.06 -6.35 -19.58
C LYS A 535 21.86 -5.82 -20.78
N ALA A 536 21.20 -5.60 -21.91
CA ALA A 536 21.77 -4.88 -23.04
C ALA A 536 21.81 -3.35 -22.84
N TYR A 537 21.34 -2.85 -21.69
CA TYR A 537 21.18 -1.43 -21.38
C TYR A 537 20.19 -0.70 -22.32
N ALA A 538 19.14 -1.41 -22.76
CA ALA A 538 17.93 -0.75 -23.25
C ALA A 538 17.31 0.08 -22.12
N THR A 539 16.75 1.24 -22.45
CA THR A 539 16.21 2.17 -21.45
C THR A 539 14.77 1.83 -21.08
N VAL A 540 14.27 2.41 -19.98
CA VAL A 540 12.87 2.32 -19.58
C VAL A 540 11.97 2.82 -20.70
N GLY A 541 12.30 3.98 -21.27
CA GLY A 541 11.59 4.58 -22.39
C GLY A 541 11.54 3.67 -23.61
N GLU A 542 12.67 3.13 -24.06
CA GLU A 542 12.75 2.27 -25.24
C GLU A 542 11.96 0.98 -25.09
N ILE A 543 12.05 0.34 -23.91
CA ILE A 543 11.32 -0.90 -23.62
C ILE A 543 9.82 -0.62 -23.54
N CYS A 544 9.42 0.46 -22.87
CA CYS A 544 8.01 0.85 -22.79
C CYS A 544 7.46 1.26 -24.16
N ASP A 545 8.23 1.97 -24.99
CA ASP A 545 7.85 2.32 -26.36
C ASP A 545 7.68 1.08 -27.24
N ALA A 546 8.56 0.09 -27.13
CA ALA A 546 8.41 -1.19 -27.84
C ALA A 546 7.08 -1.89 -27.49
N MET A 547 6.67 -1.86 -26.21
CA MET A 547 5.36 -2.37 -25.79
C MET A 547 4.20 -1.44 -26.23
N ARG A 548 4.37 -0.11 -26.20
CA ARG A 548 3.37 0.86 -26.68
C ARG A 548 3.07 0.67 -28.17
N ASP A 549 4.06 0.31 -28.98
CA ASP A 549 3.89 0.04 -30.41
C ASP A 549 2.89 -1.10 -30.67
N VAL A 550 2.79 -2.06 -29.74
CA VAL A 550 1.93 -3.26 -29.86
C VAL A 550 0.62 -3.10 -29.09
N PHE A 551 0.70 -2.76 -27.80
CA PHE A 551 -0.47 -2.65 -26.91
C PHE A 551 -1.25 -1.34 -27.07
N GLY A 552 -0.60 -0.30 -27.60
CA GLY A 552 -1.11 1.07 -27.58
C GLY A 552 -1.03 1.73 -26.21
N GLU A 553 -1.56 2.95 -26.13
CA GLU A 553 -1.63 3.73 -24.89
C GLU A 553 -3.08 3.91 -24.44
N TYR A 554 -3.33 3.83 -23.13
CA TYR A 554 -4.64 4.11 -22.55
C TYR A 554 -4.88 5.64 -22.48
N GLN A 555 -6.01 6.10 -23.01
CA GLN A 555 -6.30 7.54 -23.12
C GLN A 555 -7.26 8.12 -22.08
N GLY A 556 -7.73 7.33 -21.10
CA GLY A 556 -8.51 7.83 -19.96
C GLY A 556 -9.89 8.34 -20.30
#